data_AF-A0A660N279-F1
#
_entry.id   AF-A0A660N279-F1
#
_cell.length_a   1.000
_cell.length_b   1.000
_cell.length_c   1.000
_cell.angle_alpha   90.00
_cell.angle_beta   90.00
_cell.angle_gamma   90.00
#
_symmetry.space_group_name_H-M   'P 1'
#
loop_
_entity.id
_entity.type
_entity.pdbx_description
1 polymer ?
#
loop_
_entity_poly.entity_id
_entity_poly.type
_entity_poly.pdbx_seq_one_letter_code
_entity_poly.pdbx_strand_id
1 'polypeptide(L)'
;MKATVCLGIAFALSAAPALACSQLEPAAAFIFINDTNRDQLLDMYEWRNAKTPNLEVAFNVGDMNEFLRLDYNRDRYLQAAEIGFDNVRYIRPPCADMEERRFMHGFRQRAN
;
A
#
# COMPACT_ATOMS: atom_id res chain seq x y z
N MET A 1 -62.96 4.52 20.19
CA MET A 1 -62.32 4.96 18.93
C MET A 1 -61.26 5.99 19.27
N LYS A 2 -59.98 5.69 19.03
CA LYS A 2 -58.91 6.64 18.70
C LYS A 2 -57.69 5.81 18.30
N ALA A 3 -57.56 5.63 16.99
CA ALA A 3 -56.41 5.02 16.34
C ALA A 3 -55.25 6.02 16.36
N THR A 4 -54.07 5.57 16.76
CA THR A 4 -52.83 6.25 16.38
C THR A 4 -51.80 5.18 16.09
N VAL A 5 -51.69 4.77 14.83
CA VAL A 5 -50.61 3.94 14.30
C VAL A 5 -49.49 4.91 13.92
N CYS A 6 -48.40 4.93 14.69
CA CYS A 6 -47.17 5.60 14.29
C CYS A 6 -46.32 4.63 13.46
N LEU A 7 -46.55 4.66 12.14
CA LEU A 7 -45.71 4.05 11.12
C LEU A 7 -44.42 4.87 11.02
N GLY A 8 -43.41 4.51 11.82
CA GLY A 8 -42.11 5.20 11.87
C GLY A 8 -41.03 4.46 11.08
N ILE A 9 -40.99 4.71 9.76
CA ILE A 9 -39.83 4.77 8.87
C ILE A 9 -38.67 3.79 9.16
N ALA A 10 -38.67 2.65 8.47
CA ALA A 10 -37.46 1.87 8.23
C ALA A 10 -36.57 2.62 7.22
N PHE A 11 -35.56 3.37 7.71
CA PHE A 11 -34.59 4.04 6.85
C PHE A 11 -33.24 3.31 6.88
N ALA A 12 -32.97 2.60 5.79
CA ALA A 12 -31.66 2.35 5.17
C ALA A 12 -30.49 1.90 6.08
N LEU A 13 -30.36 0.58 6.30
CA LEU A 13 -29.05 -0.07 6.53
C LEU A 13 -28.70 -0.94 5.32
N SER A 14 -28.25 -0.32 4.23
CA SER A 14 -27.55 -1.02 3.14
C SER A 14 -26.47 -0.14 2.50
N ALA A 15 -25.73 0.62 3.30
CA ALA A 15 -24.40 1.03 2.89
C ALA A 15 -23.48 -0.19 3.07
N ALA A 16 -23.29 -0.97 2.00
CA ALA A 16 -22.18 -1.91 1.96
C ALA A 16 -20.90 -1.13 2.28
N PRO A 17 -20.01 -1.62 3.18
CA PRO A 17 -18.76 -0.93 3.43
C PRO A 17 -18.01 -0.88 2.11
N ALA A 18 -17.88 0.32 1.54
CA ALA A 18 -16.95 0.56 0.46
C ALA A 18 -15.56 0.37 1.08
N LEU A 19 -15.02 -0.84 1.01
CA LEU A 19 -13.63 -1.10 1.33
C LEU A 19 -12.82 -0.19 0.41
N ALA A 20 -12.28 0.89 0.97
CA ALA A 20 -11.32 1.73 0.29
C ALA A 20 -10.03 0.92 0.22
N CYS A 21 -9.67 0.46 -0.97
CA CYS A 21 -8.33 -0.06 -1.18
C CYS A 21 -7.37 1.10 -0.93
N SER A 22 -6.43 0.88 -0.03
CA SER A 22 -5.30 1.78 0.20
C SER A 22 -4.03 0.97 0.00
N GLN A 23 -2.99 1.62 -0.51
CA GLN A 23 -1.68 1.03 -0.71
C GLN A 23 -0.67 1.74 0.20
N LEU A 24 0.36 1.01 0.61
CA LEU A 24 1.52 1.61 1.26
C LEU A 24 2.25 2.51 0.26
N GLU A 25 3.01 3.47 0.80
CA GLU A 25 4.00 4.17 -0.01
C GLU A 25 5.06 3.14 -0.47
N PRO A 26 5.56 3.20 -1.72
CA PRO A 26 6.45 2.17 -2.27
C PRO A 26 7.72 1.88 -1.46
N ALA A 27 8.42 2.89 -0.93
CA ALA A 27 9.60 2.66 -0.10
C ALA A 27 9.22 1.99 1.23
N ALA A 28 8.13 2.42 1.86
CA ALA A 28 7.58 1.74 3.03
C ALA A 28 7.15 0.29 2.73
N ALA A 29 6.60 0.03 1.55
CA ALA A 29 6.26 -1.31 1.10
C ALA A 29 7.51 -2.18 0.92
N PHE A 30 8.60 -1.63 0.38
CA PHE A 30 9.87 -2.33 0.26
C PHE A 30 10.42 -2.74 1.64
N ILE A 31 10.39 -1.85 2.63
CA ILE A 31 10.75 -2.19 4.01
C ILE A 31 9.83 -3.32 4.51
N PHE A 32 8.51 -3.12 4.45
CA PHE A 32 7.53 -4.09 4.95
C PHE A 32 7.67 -5.50 4.35
N ILE A 33 8.04 -5.60 3.08
CA ILE A 33 8.24 -6.90 2.40
C ILE A 33 9.49 -7.63 2.91
N ASN A 34 10.54 -6.89 3.26
CA ASN A 34 11.86 -7.44 3.54
C ASN A 34 12.22 -7.46 5.03
N ASP A 35 11.50 -6.70 5.85
CA ASP A 35 11.57 -6.68 7.30
C ASP A 35 11.01 -8.01 7.85
N THR A 36 11.93 -8.92 8.15
CA THR A 36 11.62 -10.28 8.58
C THR A 36 11.35 -10.32 10.08
N ASN A 37 12.04 -9.46 10.84
CA ASN A 37 11.94 -9.42 12.30
C ASN A 37 10.79 -8.52 12.80
N ARG A 38 10.18 -7.71 11.92
CA ARG A 38 9.07 -6.77 12.13
C ARG A 38 9.41 -5.55 13.00
N ASP A 39 10.65 -5.08 12.94
CA ASP A 39 11.09 -3.88 13.65
C ASP A 39 10.93 -2.58 12.83
N GLN A 40 10.39 -2.69 11.60
CA GLN A 40 10.15 -1.61 10.64
C GLN A 40 11.42 -0.99 10.06
N LEU A 41 12.55 -1.68 10.21
CA LEU A 41 13.83 -1.33 9.65
C LEU A 41 14.33 -2.49 8.80
N LEU A 42 15.37 -2.24 8.00
CA LEU A 42 16.14 -3.32 7.38
C LEU A 42 17.55 -3.31 7.95
N ASP A 43 17.93 -4.40 8.58
CA ASP A 43 19.33 -4.63 8.90
C ASP A 43 20.12 -5.11 7.66
N MET A 44 21.44 -5.23 7.81
CA MET A 44 22.32 -5.67 6.71
C MET A 44 22.02 -7.08 6.21
N TYR A 45 21.49 -7.97 7.06
CA TYR A 45 21.15 -9.34 6.69
C TYR A 45 19.84 -9.38 5.90
N GLU A 46 18.82 -8.65 6.33
CA GLU A 46 17.57 -8.48 5.61
C GLU A 46 17.80 -7.83 4.25
N TRP A 47 18.63 -6.79 4.19
CA TRP A 47 19.05 -6.14 2.94
C TRP A 47 19.69 -7.13 1.95
N ARG A 48 20.65 -7.94 2.41
CA ARG A 48 21.33 -8.94 1.55
C ARG A 48 20.38 -9.98 0.95
N ASN A 49 19.27 -10.24 1.61
CA ASN A 49 18.27 -11.21 1.19
C ASN A 49 17.01 -10.56 0.63
N ALA A 50 17.03 -9.23 0.44
CA ALA A 50 15.86 -8.48 0.04
C ALA A 50 15.40 -8.82 -1.38
N LYS A 51 14.09 -8.67 -1.58
CA LYS A 51 13.37 -8.97 -2.81
C LYS A 51 12.46 -7.80 -3.16
N THR A 52 12.12 -7.71 -4.45
CA THR A 52 11.28 -6.64 -4.99
C THR A 52 10.05 -7.17 -5.71
N PRO A 53 9.22 -8.04 -5.09
CA PRO A 53 8.02 -8.53 -5.74
C PRO A 53 7.07 -7.36 -6.04
N ASN A 54 6.71 -7.20 -7.31
CA ASN A 54 5.87 -6.09 -7.80
C ASN A 54 6.46 -4.68 -7.54
N LEU A 55 7.77 -4.58 -7.32
CA LEU A 55 8.47 -3.31 -7.11
C LEU A 55 9.59 -3.14 -8.13
N GLU A 56 9.66 -1.95 -8.70
CA GLU A 56 10.81 -1.45 -9.46
C GLU A 56 11.64 -0.57 -8.52
N VAL A 57 12.97 -0.73 -8.54
CA VAL A 57 13.89 -0.03 -7.64
C VAL A 57 15.04 0.60 -8.43
N ALA A 58 15.50 1.77 -7.99
CA ALA A 58 16.58 2.53 -8.63
C ALA A 58 17.97 2.23 -8.04
N PHE A 59 18.11 1.10 -7.34
CA PHE A 59 19.32 0.74 -6.60
C PHE A 59 19.60 -0.76 -6.68
N ASN A 60 20.86 -1.14 -6.42
CA ASN A 60 21.29 -2.53 -6.40
C ASN A 60 20.93 -3.19 -5.07
N VAL A 61 19.78 -3.88 -5.04
CA VAL A 61 19.30 -4.62 -3.86
C VAL A 61 20.31 -5.68 -3.45
N GLY A 62 20.64 -5.72 -2.15
CA GLY A 62 21.60 -6.66 -1.57
C GLY A 62 23.07 -6.26 -1.73
N ASP A 63 23.39 -5.21 -2.48
CA ASP A 63 24.74 -4.66 -2.54
C ASP A 63 25.07 -3.88 -1.26
N MET A 64 26.16 -4.24 -0.59
CA MET A 64 26.55 -3.58 0.65
C MET A 64 27.05 -2.15 0.47
N ASN A 65 27.62 -1.81 -0.69
CA ASN A 65 28.01 -0.43 -0.96
C ASN A 65 26.76 0.46 -1.08
N GLU A 66 25.69 -0.11 -1.62
CA GLU A 66 24.42 0.60 -1.78
C GLU A 66 23.70 0.77 -0.45
N PHE A 67 23.74 -0.24 0.43
CA PHE A 67 23.29 -0.11 1.81
C PHE A 67 23.97 1.07 2.51
N LEU A 68 25.30 1.12 2.47
CA LEU A 68 26.09 2.18 3.11
C LEU A 68 25.85 3.56 2.47
N ARG A 69 25.48 3.60 1.19
CA ARG A 69 25.13 4.83 0.48
C ARG A 69 23.76 5.37 0.94
N LEU A 70 22.80 4.48 1.21
CA LEU A 70 21.45 4.82 1.64
C LEU A 70 21.39 5.14 3.15
N ASP A 71 22.13 4.41 3.98
CA ASP A 71 22.30 4.61 5.44
C ASP A 71 23.13 5.89 5.70
N TYR A 72 22.53 7.05 5.43
CA TYR A 72 23.20 8.34 5.54
C TYR A 72 23.41 8.73 7.00
N ASN A 73 22.59 8.20 7.92
CA ASN A 73 22.68 8.49 9.35
C ASN A 73 23.69 7.57 10.07
N ARG A 74 24.12 6.48 9.43
CA ARG A 74 25.12 5.50 9.87
C ARG A 74 24.71 4.72 11.11
N ASP A 75 23.42 4.46 11.29
CA ASP A 75 22.92 3.66 12.41
C ASP A 75 22.96 2.15 12.13
N ARG A 76 23.29 1.75 10.89
CA ARG A 76 23.37 0.37 10.37
C ARG A 76 22.01 -0.27 10.11
N TYR A 77 20.99 0.55 9.92
CA TYR A 77 19.66 0.15 9.50
C TYR A 77 19.24 0.99 8.30
N LEU A 78 18.27 0.50 7.53
CA LEU A 78 17.57 1.32 6.55
C LEU A 78 16.12 1.49 6.94
N GLN A 79 15.66 2.73 6.95
CA GLN A 79 14.24 3.08 7.04
C GLN A 79 13.71 3.59 5.70
N ALA A 80 12.39 3.61 5.53
CA ALA A 80 11.74 4.02 4.27
C ALA A 80 12.18 5.43 3.80
N ALA A 81 12.42 6.35 4.75
CA ALA A 81 12.87 7.72 4.45
C ALA A 81 14.28 7.76 3.82
N GLU A 82 15.16 6.83 4.19
CA GLU A 82 16.52 6.74 3.65
C GLU A 82 16.54 6.13 2.25
N ILE A 83 15.61 5.20 2.00
CA ILE A 83 15.36 4.67 0.66
C ILE A 83 14.83 5.79 -0.24
N GLY A 84 13.90 6.60 0.23
CA GLY A 84 13.37 7.77 -0.47
C GLY A 84 12.27 7.43 -1.50
N PHE A 85 11.33 8.37 -1.65
CA PHE A 85 10.07 8.19 -2.38
C PHE A 85 10.24 7.86 -3.88
N ASP A 86 11.26 8.40 -4.53
CA ASP A 86 11.45 8.22 -5.99
C ASP A 86 12.24 6.96 -6.36
N ASN A 87 12.85 6.30 -5.38
CA ASN A 87 13.76 5.18 -5.61
C ASN A 87 13.04 3.83 -5.66
N VAL A 88 11.76 3.78 -5.29
CA VAL A 88 10.92 2.57 -5.35
C VAL A 88 9.57 2.91 -5.96
N ARG A 89 9.09 2.07 -6.86
CA ARG A 89 7.77 2.22 -7.49
C ARG A 89 7.06 0.89 -7.59
N TYR A 90 5.74 0.89 -7.53
CA TYR A 90 4.97 -0.31 -7.87
C TYR A 90 4.99 -0.54 -9.38
N ILE A 91 5.31 -1.77 -9.80
CA ILE A 91 5.12 -2.19 -11.20
C ILE A 91 3.63 -2.19 -11.54
N ARG A 92 2.81 -2.75 -10.65
CA ARG A 92 1.35 -2.65 -10.68
C ARG A 92 0.83 -2.13 -9.33
N PRO A 93 0.11 -1.00 -9.28
CA PRO A 93 -0.47 -0.51 -8.03
C PRO A 93 -1.40 -1.58 -7.40
N PRO A 94 -1.29 -1.86 -6.09
CA PRO A 94 -2.13 -2.88 -5.42
C PRO A 94 -3.64 -2.67 -5.58
N CYS A 95 -4.08 -1.42 -5.81
CA CYS A 95 -5.48 -1.06 -5.95
C CYS A 95 -5.99 -0.98 -7.40
N ALA A 96 -5.13 -1.23 -8.40
CA ALA A 96 -5.47 -1.08 -9.82
C ALA A 96 -6.72 -1.90 -10.21
N ASP A 97 -6.83 -3.15 -9.77
CA ASP A 97 -7.98 -4.03 -10.10
C ASP A 97 -9.34 -3.50 -9.57
N MET A 98 -9.33 -2.79 -8.44
CA MET A 98 -10.55 -2.18 -7.90
C MET A 98 -10.90 -0.91 -8.69
N GLU A 99 -9.91 -0.08 -8.99
CA GLU A 99 -10.07 1.17 -9.73
C GLU A 99 -10.55 0.93 -11.16
N GLU A 100 -9.95 -0.03 -11.86
CA GLU A 100 -10.36 -0.46 -13.20
C GLU A 100 -11.83 -0.95 -13.21
N ARG A 101 -12.22 -1.78 -12.23
CA ARG A 101 -13.62 -2.23 -12.11
C ARG A 101 -14.58 -1.06 -11.88
N ARG A 102 -14.26 -0.14 -10.98
CA ARG A 102 -15.08 1.05 -10.71
C ARG A 102 -15.23 1.91 -11.96
N PHE A 103 -14.14 2.12 -12.71
CA PHE A 103 -14.15 2.85 -13.97
C PHE A 103 -15.10 2.19 -14.99
N MET A 104 -14.93 0.89 -15.25
CA MET A 104 -15.75 0.16 -16.22
C MET A 104 -17.24 0.12 -15.84
N HIS A 105 -17.58 -0.02 -14.56
CA HIS A 105 -18.97 0.07 -14.09
C HIS A 105 -19.56 1.48 -14.27
N GLY A 106 -18.76 2.53 -14.10
CA GLY A 106 -19.18 3.91 -14.35
C GLY A 106 -19.56 4.17 -15.80
N PHE A 107 -18.83 3.60 -16.78
CA PHE A 107 -19.21 3.70 -18.20
C PHE A 107 -20.52 2.98 -18.51
N ARG A 108 -20.75 1.80 -17.93
CA ARG A 108 -21.98 1.03 -18.14
C ARG A 108 -23.23 1.75 -17.62
N GLN A 109 -23.10 2.56 -16.57
CA GLN A 109 -24.20 3.35 -16.02
C GLN A 109 -24.50 4.62 -16.81
N ARG A 110 -23.58 5.09 -17.67
CA ARG A 110 -23.77 6.28 -18.53
C ARG A 110 -24.21 5.95 -19.96
N ALA A 111 -24.14 4.68 -20.36
CA ALA A 111 -24.51 4.19 -21.69
C ALA A 111 -25.94 3.59 -21.74
N ASN A 112 -26.66 3.60 -20.62
CA ASN A 112 -28.10 3.28 -20.52
C ASN A 112 -28.85 4.53 -20.07
#